data_AF-A0A1Y3RBV7-F1
#
_entry.id   AF-A0A1Y3RBV7-F1
#
_cell.length_a   1.000
_cell.length_b   1.000
_cell.length_c   1.000
_cell.angle_alpha   90.00
_cell.angle_beta   90.00
_cell.angle_gamma   90.00
#
_symmetry.space_group_name_H-M   'P 1'
#
loop_
_entity.id
_entity.type
_entity.pdbx_description
1 polymer ?
#
loop_
_entity_poly.entity_id
_entity_poly.type
_entity_poly.pdbx_seq_one_letter_code
_entity_poly.pdbx_strand_id
1 'polypeptide(L)'
;MKRASKKVREIRFHGGKCGRIICVNSYAEQEYAKRLEADDRVENYEENCRLDPEQFQHVNPVGIRASYLKQEWKTDFLIHHTDGTQAVREVVREDELTKATVLEQLELSRRYWEAVGVSDWRVALFREGV
;
A
#
# COMPACT_ATOMS: atom_id res chain seq x y z
N MET A 1 -0.09 2.26 -4.62
CA MET A 1 -0.95 3.29 -4.04
C MET A 1 -2.19 3.42 -4.89
N LYS A 2 -3.36 3.60 -4.28
CA LYS A 2 -4.64 3.70 -4.98
C LYS A 2 -5.39 4.95 -4.54
N ARG A 3 -6.20 5.51 -5.44
CA ARG A 3 -7.10 6.61 -5.08
C ARG A 3 -8.14 6.11 -4.07
N ALA A 4 -8.35 6.84 -2.98
CA ALA A 4 -9.27 6.45 -1.93
C ALA A 4 -10.74 6.43 -2.41
N SER A 5 -11.10 7.28 -3.36
CA SER A 5 -12.46 7.40 -3.91
C SER A 5 -12.83 6.35 -4.95
N LYS A 6 -11.88 5.53 -5.42
CA LYS A 6 -12.15 4.51 -6.44
C LYS A 6 -12.94 3.35 -5.82
N LYS A 7 -14.20 3.21 -6.22
CA LYS A 7 -15.02 2.04 -5.86
C LYS A 7 -14.46 0.79 -6.54
N VAL A 8 -14.09 -0.20 -5.74
CA VAL A 8 -13.63 -1.52 -6.19
C VAL A 8 -14.37 -2.57 -5.37
N ARG A 9 -14.56 -3.76 -5.94
CA ARG A 9 -15.10 -4.90 -5.19
C ARG A 9 -14.21 -5.17 -3.97
N GLU A 10 -14.84 -5.38 -2.83
CA GLU A 10 -14.14 -5.77 -1.61
C GLU A 10 -14.18 -7.29 -1.43
N ILE A 11 -13.09 -7.83 -0.91
CA ILE A 11 -12.96 -9.20 -0.42
C ILE A 11 -12.74 -9.09 1.09
N ARG A 12 -13.52 -9.84 1.87
CA ARG A 12 -13.53 -9.77 3.33
C ARG A 12 -13.19 -11.12 3.94
N PHE A 13 -12.32 -11.13 4.94
CA PHE A 13 -11.95 -12.33 5.69
C PHE A 13 -11.47 -11.94 7.09
N HIS A 14 -11.46 -12.88 8.03
CA HIS A 14 -10.95 -12.65 9.38
C HIS A 14 -9.41 -12.65 9.38
N GLY A 15 -8.80 -11.58 9.88
CA GLY A 15 -7.35 -11.49 10.09
C GLY A 15 -7.01 -11.83 11.54
N GLY A 16 -6.23 -12.88 11.75
CA GLY A 16 -5.88 -13.36 13.09
C GLY A 16 -5.00 -12.36 13.83
N LYS A 17 -3.95 -11.85 13.16
CA LYS A 17 -3.04 -10.84 13.72
C LYS A 17 -3.73 -9.51 14.03
N CYS A 18 -4.69 -9.10 13.20
CA CYS A 18 -5.40 -7.83 13.37
C CYS A 18 -6.64 -7.94 14.27
N GLY A 19 -7.09 -9.15 14.61
CA GLY A 19 -8.26 -9.39 15.46
C GLY A 19 -9.59 -8.87 14.88
N ARG A 20 -9.65 -8.56 13.58
CA ARG A 20 -10.82 -7.95 12.92
C ARG A 20 -11.05 -8.51 11.52
N ILE A 21 -12.17 -8.14 10.91
CA ILE A 21 -12.37 -8.37 9.49
C ILE A 21 -11.46 -7.44 8.70
N ILE A 22 -10.68 -8.04 7.80
CA ILE A 22 -9.79 -7.39 6.85
C ILE A 22 -10.52 -7.25 5.52
N CYS A 23 -10.41 -6.08 4.90
CA CYS A 23 -11.10 -5.73 3.67
C CYS A 23 -10.10 -5.34 2.57
N VAL A 24 -9.84 -6.22 1.60
CA VAL A 24 -8.93 -5.93 0.47
C VAL A 24 -9.72 -5.74 -0.84
N ASN A 25 -9.07 -5.25 -1.89
CA ASN A 25 -9.71 -4.88 -3.16
C ASN A 25 -9.37 -5.81 -4.34
N SER A 26 -8.56 -6.84 -4.13
CA SER A 26 -8.12 -7.77 -5.16
C SER A 26 -7.69 -9.11 -4.57
N TYR A 27 -7.66 -10.14 -5.41
CA TYR A 27 -7.12 -11.45 -5.05
C TYR A 27 -5.62 -11.35 -4.71
N ALA A 28 -4.87 -10.52 -5.43
CA ALA A 28 -3.45 -10.31 -5.17
C ALA A 28 -3.18 -9.77 -3.75
N GLU A 29 -3.98 -8.80 -3.30
CA GLU A 29 -3.89 -8.29 -1.92
C GLU A 29 -4.35 -9.34 -0.90
N GLN A 30 -5.35 -10.15 -1.21
CA GLN A 30 -5.77 -11.24 -0.33
C GLN A 30 -4.64 -12.26 -0.13
N GLU A 31 -3.98 -12.67 -1.21
CA GLU A 31 -2.81 -13.56 -1.13
C GLU A 31 -1.65 -12.91 -0.38
N TYR A 32 -1.44 -11.60 -0.54
CA TYR A 32 -0.45 -10.88 0.23
C TYR A 32 -0.77 -10.86 1.73
N ALA A 33 -2.02 -10.56 2.09
CA ALA A 33 -2.47 -10.56 3.49
C ALA A 33 -2.32 -11.94 4.13
N LYS A 34 -2.60 -13.04 3.42
CA LYS A 34 -2.33 -14.40 3.93
C LYS A 34 -0.85 -14.62 4.26
N ARG A 35 0.07 -14.05 3.49
CA ARG A 35 1.51 -14.12 3.80
C ARG A 35 1.85 -13.29 5.03
N LEU A 36 1.21 -12.14 5.22
CA LEU A 36 1.37 -11.33 6.45
C LEU A 36 0.87 -12.08 7.68
N GLU A 37 -0.26 -12.78 7.59
CA GLU A 37 -0.79 -13.61 8.69
C GLU A 37 0.16 -14.77 9.06
N ALA A 38 0.97 -15.26 8.12
CA ALA A 38 1.91 -16.36 8.34
C ALA A 38 3.33 -15.90 8.74
N ASP A 39 3.64 -14.60 8.67
CA ASP A 39 4.98 -14.08 8.99
C ASP A 39 5.08 -13.76 10.50
N ASP A 40 5.92 -14.50 11.22
CA ASP A 40 6.13 -14.34 12.66
C ASP A 40 6.71 -12.97 13.04
N ARG A 41 7.34 -12.25 12.09
CA ARG A 41 7.90 -10.92 12.34
C ARG A 41 6.84 -9.83 12.29
N VAL A 42 5.64 -10.12 11.77
CA VAL A 42 4.52 -9.19 11.68
C VAL A 42 3.71 -9.26 12.97
N GLU A 43 3.54 -8.14 13.65
CA GLU A 43 2.65 -8.05 14.81
C GLU A 43 1.21 -7.85 14.34
N ASN A 44 0.98 -6.84 13.50
CA ASN A 44 -0.30 -6.55 12.87
C ASN A 44 -0.09 -5.76 11.56
N TYR A 45 -1.18 -5.46 10.85
CA TYR A 45 -1.14 -4.62 9.66
C TYR A 45 -2.47 -3.89 9.43
N GLU A 46 -2.39 -2.81 8.66
CA GLU A 46 -3.51 -2.00 8.20
C GLU A 46 -3.61 -2.08 6.68
N GLU A 47 -4.72 -2.60 6.19
CA GLU A 47 -5.07 -2.55 4.78
C GLU A 47 -5.76 -1.22 4.43
N ASN A 48 -5.56 -0.74 3.19
CA ASN A 48 -6.18 0.50 2.71
C ASN A 48 -5.89 1.75 3.57
N CYS A 49 -4.73 1.78 4.24
CA CYS A 49 -4.34 2.89 5.11
C CYS A 49 -4.31 4.20 4.32
N ARG A 50 -5.13 5.16 4.75
CA ARG A 50 -5.28 6.47 4.10
C ARG A 50 -4.08 7.34 4.41
N LEU A 51 -3.59 8.04 3.39
CA LEU A 51 -2.50 8.98 3.54
C LEU A 51 -3.04 10.31 4.07
N ASP A 52 -2.29 10.94 4.97
CA ASP A 52 -2.60 12.26 5.51
C ASP A 52 -2.26 13.34 4.46
N PRO A 53 -3.26 14.11 3.98
CA PRO A 53 -3.04 15.15 2.98
C PRO A 53 -2.02 16.22 3.40
N GLU A 54 -1.88 16.48 4.70
CA GLU A 54 -0.97 17.52 5.20
C GLU A 54 0.50 17.13 4.99
N GLN A 55 0.81 15.83 4.98
CA GLN A 55 2.18 15.35 4.80
C GLN A 55 2.69 15.52 3.36
N PHE A 56 1.81 15.75 2.37
CA PHE A 56 2.24 15.98 0.98
C PHE A 56 3.06 17.26 0.83
N GLN A 57 3.01 18.21 1.79
CA GLN A 57 3.89 19.39 1.78
C GLN A 57 5.38 19.02 1.89
N HIS A 58 5.69 17.85 2.44
CA HIS A 58 7.06 17.34 2.61
C HIS A 58 7.52 16.46 1.44
N VAL A 59 6.64 16.19 0.47
CA VAL A 59 6.95 15.37 -0.70
C VAL A 59 7.56 16.22 -1.80
N ASN A 60 8.74 15.83 -2.29
CA ASN A 60 9.33 16.44 -3.48
C ASN A 60 8.41 16.21 -4.70
N PRO A 61 7.89 17.26 -5.37
CA PRO A 61 6.92 17.11 -6.45
C PRO A 61 7.55 16.79 -7.82
N VAL A 62 8.88 16.79 -7.96
CA VAL A 62 9.55 16.63 -9.26
C VAL A 62 9.18 15.30 -9.93
N GLY A 63 8.65 15.36 -11.15
CA GLY A 63 8.22 14.17 -11.90
C GLY A 63 6.89 13.56 -11.43
N ILE A 64 6.16 14.24 -10.53
CA ILE A 64 4.83 13.83 -10.07
C ILE A 64 3.81 14.87 -10.57
N ARG A 65 2.69 14.41 -11.12
CA ARG A 65 1.61 15.31 -11.55
C ARG A 65 1.10 16.12 -10.35
N ALA A 66 1.10 17.44 -10.46
CA ALA A 66 0.62 18.34 -9.38
C ALA A 66 -0.81 18.04 -8.92
N SER A 67 -1.66 17.50 -9.82
CA SER A 67 -3.02 17.08 -9.46
C SER A 67 -3.06 15.89 -8.49
N TYR A 68 -1.99 15.10 -8.37
CA TYR A 68 -1.95 13.96 -7.46
C TYR A 68 -1.83 14.42 -6.00
N LEU A 69 -1.14 15.53 -5.73
CA LEU A 69 -0.97 16.08 -4.37
C LEU A 69 -2.27 16.66 -3.78
N LYS A 70 -3.33 16.78 -4.61
CA LYS A 70 -4.66 17.27 -4.20
C LYS A 70 -5.69 16.15 -4.08
N GLN A 71 -5.27 14.89 -4.23
CA GLN A 71 -6.15 13.73 -4.19
C GLN A 71 -5.98 12.96 -2.90
N GLU A 72 -7.03 12.26 -2.49
CA GLU A 72 -6.96 11.30 -1.40
C GLU A 72 -6.41 9.96 -1.91
N TRP A 73 -5.39 9.48 -1.22
CA TRP A 73 -4.70 8.24 -1.54
C TRP A 73 -4.76 7.27 -0.37
N LYS A 74 -4.59 5.99 -0.69
CA LYS A 74 -4.38 4.92 0.26
C LYS A 74 -3.24 4.02 -0.20
N THR A 75 -2.46 3.54 0.76
CA THR A 75 -1.51 2.44 0.54
C THR A 75 -2.25 1.11 0.69
N ASP A 76 -1.75 0.07 0.05
CA ASP A 76 -2.36 -1.25 0.15
C ASP A 76 -2.17 -1.86 1.53
N PHE A 77 -0.94 -1.83 2.06
CA PHE A 77 -0.63 -2.29 3.42
C PHE A 77 0.39 -1.40 4.12
N LEU A 78 0.09 -1.03 5.37
CA LEU A 78 1.04 -0.59 6.39
C LEU A 78 1.21 -1.73 7.39
N ILE A 79 2.44 -2.19 7.58
CA ILE A 79 2.79 -3.36 8.39
C ILE A 79 3.51 -2.88 9.63
N HIS A 80 3.12 -3.41 10.79
CA HIS A 80 3.78 -3.17 12.06
C HIS A 80 4.53 -4.44 12.47
N HIS A 81 5.84 -4.34 12.58
CA HIS A 81 6.70 -5.46 12.96
C HIS A 81 6.84 -5.60 14.47
N THR A 82 7.12 -6.81 14.90
CA THR A 82 7.35 -7.16 16.33
C THR A 82 8.53 -6.43 16.96
N ASP A 83 9.46 -5.88 16.17
CA ASP A 83 10.58 -5.06 16.64
C ASP A 83 10.24 -3.56 16.74
N GLY A 84 8.98 -3.19 16.49
CA GLY A 84 8.49 -1.81 16.50
C GLY A 84 8.71 -1.03 15.21
N THR A 85 9.34 -1.64 14.20
CA THR A 85 9.52 -1.00 12.88
C THR A 85 8.27 -1.10 12.02
N GLN A 86 8.17 -0.21 11.03
CA GLN A 86 7.06 -0.20 10.08
C GLN A 86 7.56 -0.47 8.66
N ALA A 87 6.72 -1.13 7.87
CA ALA A 87 6.96 -1.40 6.47
C ALA A 87 5.73 -1.12 5.62
N VAL A 88 5.93 -0.69 4.38
CA VAL A 88 4.85 -0.39 3.43
C VAL A 88 4.95 -1.30 2.23
N ARG A 89 3.81 -1.82 1.80
CA ARG A 89 3.72 -2.71 0.65
C ARG A 89 2.62 -2.27 -0.28
N GLU A 90 3.00 -2.03 -1.53
CA GLU A 90 2.09 -1.69 -2.61
C GLU A 90 1.95 -2.91 -3.52
N VAL A 91 0.75 -3.49 -3.60
CA VAL A 91 0.48 -4.70 -4.36
C VAL A 91 0.13 -4.34 -5.80
N VAL A 92 0.98 -4.77 -6.72
CA VAL A 92 0.88 -4.41 -8.14
C VAL A 92 1.05 -5.65 -9.01
N ARG A 93 0.24 -5.78 -10.05
CA ARG A 93 0.46 -6.82 -11.06
C ARG A 93 1.63 -6.42 -11.95
N GLU A 94 2.48 -7.38 -12.31
CA GLU A 94 3.70 -7.09 -13.07
C GLU A 94 3.44 -6.37 -14.41
N ASP A 95 2.35 -6.73 -15.10
CA ASP A 95 1.94 -6.11 -16.37
C ASP A 95 1.57 -4.62 -16.22
N GLU A 96 1.15 -4.18 -15.03
CA GLU A 96 0.80 -2.79 -14.75
C GLU A 96 2.00 -1.87 -14.58
N LEU A 97 3.20 -2.40 -14.33
CA LEU A 97 4.42 -1.60 -14.22
C LEU A 97 4.84 -0.93 -15.53
N THR A 98 4.29 -1.39 -16.66
CA THR A 98 4.49 -0.75 -17.97
C THR A 98 3.74 0.59 -18.09
N LYS A 99 2.78 0.85 -17.21
CA LYS A 99 1.94 2.06 -17.25
C LYS A 99 2.63 3.18 -16.48
N ALA A 100 2.96 4.28 -17.16
CA ALA A 100 3.57 5.46 -16.54
C ALA A 100 2.76 6.00 -15.34
N THR A 101 1.43 5.93 -15.41
CA THR A 101 0.54 6.33 -14.31
C THR A 101 0.74 5.50 -13.04
N VAL A 102 1.04 4.21 -13.18
CA VAL A 102 1.31 3.31 -12.05
C VAL A 102 2.67 3.63 -11.45
N LEU A 103 3.70 3.81 -12.28
CA LEU A 103 5.03 4.19 -11.82
C LEU A 103 5.03 5.53 -11.06
N GLU A 104 4.31 6.53 -11.55
CA GLU A 104 4.17 7.82 -10.85
C GLU A 104 3.44 7.68 -9.51
N GLN A 105 2.40 6.83 -9.43
CA GLN A 105 1.70 6.59 -8.16
C GLN A 105 2.56 5.83 -7.15
N LEU A 106 3.40 4.91 -7.63
CA LEU A 106 4.37 4.20 -6.81
C LEU A 106 5.45 5.13 -6.28
N GLU A 107 6.00 6.00 -7.13
CA GLU A 107 7.01 6.96 -6.68
C GLU A 107 6.43 7.99 -5.70
N LEU A 108 5.19 8.44 -5.91
CA LEU A 108 4.50 9.29 -4.94
C LEU A 108 4.33 8.60 -3.58
N SER A 109 3.93 7.33 -3.57
CA SER A 109 3.85 6.53 -2.33
C SER A 109 5.18 6.40 -1.64
N ARG A 110 6.24 6.02 -2.38
CA ARG A 110 7.59 5.87 -1.84
C ARG A 110 8.05 7.16 -1.16
N ARG A 111 7.90 8.32 -1.84
CA ARG A 111 8.29 9.63 -1.28
C ARG A 111 7.45 10.06 -0.09
N TYR A 112 6.15 9.77 -0.12
CA TYR A 112 5.27 10.04 1.02
C TYR A 112 5.75 9.28 2.26
N TRP A 113 5.96 7.97 2.13
CA TRP A 113 6.34 7.13 3.27
C TRP A 113 7.75 7.45 3.79
N GLU A 114 8.68 7.77 2.89
CA GLU A 114 10.00 8.29 3.27
C GLU A 114 9.89 9.61 4.06
N ALA A 115 9.03 10.54 3.63
CA ALA A 115 8.84 11.82 4.32
C ALA A 115 8.23 11.67 5.73
N VAL A 116 7.41 10.64 5.97
CA VAL A 116 6.83 10.34 7.29
C VAL A 116 7.67 9.35 8.11
N GLY A 117 8.88 9.02 7.66
CA GLY A 117 9.86 8.23 8.41
C GLY A 117 9.78 6.70 8.23
N VAL A 118 9.00 6.21 7.27
CA VAL A 118 8.90 4.78 6.96
C VAL A 118 9.72 4.46 5.71
N SER A 119 10.95 3.98 5.89
CA SER A 119 11.89 3.71 4.80
C SER A 119 11.74 2.32 4.16
N ASP A 120 11.19 1.32 4.87
CA ASP A 120 10.96 -0.02 4.29
C ASP A 120 9.71 -0.05 3.41
N TRP A 121 9.76 0.69 2.31
CA TRP A 121 8.74 0.72 1.28
C TRP A 121 9.11 -0.23 0.13
N ARG A 122 8.19 -1.10 -0.29
CA ARG A 122 8.42 -2.02 -1.42
C ARG A 122 7.16 -2.28 -2.23
N VAL A 123 7.34 -2.66 -3.50
CA VAL A 123 6.28 -3.19 -4.34
C VAL A 123 6.20 -4.71 -4.17
N ALA A 124 5.02 -5.21 -3.82
CA ALA A 124 4.71 -6.63 -3.82
C ALA A 124 4.17 -7.01 -5.20
N LEU A 125 5.01 -7.65 -6.02
CA LEU A 125 4.64 -8.05 -7.36
C LEU A 125 3.79 -9.31 -7.36
N PHE A 126 2.66 -9.22 -8.06
CA PHE A 126 1.79 -10.34 -8.32
C PHE A 126 1.88 -10.75 -9.79
N ARG A 127 2.15 -12.03 -10.02
CA ARG A 127 2.10 -12.67 -11.33
C ARG A 127 0.89 -13.58 -11.34
N GLU A 128 -0.06 -13.32 -12.22
CA GLU A 128 -1.06 -14.34 -12.55
C GLU A 128 -0.32 -15.49 -13.25
N GLY A 129 -0.56 -16.72 -12.79
CA GLY A 129 0.11 -17.89 -13.34
C GLY A 129 -0.11 -18.01 -14.86
N VAL A 130 0.96 -18.34 -15.57
CA VAL A 130 0.92 -18.89 -16.93
C VAL A 130 0.29 -20.28 -16.89
#